data_AF-A0A497BEG9-F1
#
_entry.id   AF-A0A497BEG9-F1
#
_cell.length_a   1.000
_cell.length_b   1.000
_cell.length_c   1.000
_cell.angle_alpha   90.00
_cell.angle_beta   90.00
_cell.angle_gamma   90.00
#
_symmetry.space_group_name_H-M   'P 1'
#
loop_
_entity.id
_entity.type
_entity.pdbx_description
1 polymer ?
#
loop_
_entity_poly.entity_id
_entity_poly.type
_entity_poly.pdbx_seq_one_letter_code
_entity_poly.pdbx_strand_id
1 'polypeptide(L)'
;MIGVRSLEVDLTKSQAPNPKSAGHWTLFILILLLAAALRLYRLDSVPPGLTHDEAGHGHDGIAILRGARPIYETVGYGREPLYDYV
;
A
#
# COMPACT_ATOMS: atom_id res chain seq x y z
N MET A 1 64.20 -1.91 -16.70
CA MET A 1 63.01 -2.63 -17.20
C MET A 1 61.92 -2.55 -16.16
N ILE A 2 61.02 -1.57 -16.29
CA ILE A 2 59.87 -1.36 -15.40
C ILE A 2 58.67 -1.96 -16.10
N GLY A 3 58.11 -3.05 -15.55
CA GLY A 3 56.94 -3.72 -16.10
C GLY A 3 55.67 -2.98 -15.72
N VAL A 4 55.09 -2.24 -16.67
CA VAL A 4 53.76 -1.63 -16.54
C VAL A 4 52.73 -2.76 -16.67
N ARG A 5 52.18 -3.22 -15.55
CA ARG A 5 51.05 -4.17 -15.56
C ARG A 5 49.77 -3.39 -15.82
N SER A 6 49.14 -3.70 -16.96
CA SER A 6 47.89 -3.14 -17.45
C SER A 6 46.79 -3.17 -16.39
N LEU A 7 46.29 -2.00 -16.02
CA LEU A 7 45.03 -1.84 -15.29
C LEU A 7 43.89 -1.93 -16.31
N GLU A 8 43.62 -3.12 -16.84
CA GLU A 8 42.38 -3.36 -17.58
C GLU A 8 41.25 -3.49 -16.56
N VAL A 9 40.73 -2.34 -16.15
CA VAL A 9 39.43 -2.27 -15.50
C VAL A 9 38.42 -2.77 -16.53
N ASP A 10 37.82 -3.93 -16.25
CA ASP A 10 36.78 -4.57 -17.06
C ASP A 10 35.50 -3.71 -17.06
N LEU A 11 35.56 -2.60 -17.80
CA LEU A 11 34.49 -1.60 -17.96
C LEU A 11 33.35 -2.10 -18.87
N THR A 12 33.39 -3.37 -19.32
CA THR A 12 32.47 -3.90 -20.33
C THR A 12 31.49 -4.94 -19.79
N LYS A 13 31.57 -5.30 -18.51
CA LYS A 13 30.55 -6.13 -17.86
C LYS A 13 29.30 -5.29 -17.57
N SER A 14 28.60 -4.91 -18.64
CA SER A 14 27.19 -4.53 -18.57
C SER A 14 26.46 -5.65 -17.84
N GLN A 15 26.10 -5.40 -16.58
CA GLN A 15 25.26 -6.30 -15.80
C GLN A 15 23.93 -6.40 -16.54
N ALA A 16 23.79 -7.38 -17.43
CA ALA A 16 22.51 -7.65 -18.06
C ALA A 16 21.48 -7.86 -16.94
N PRO A 17 20.28 -7.24 -17.02
CA PRO A 17 19.29 -7.35 -15.98
C PRO A 17 19.05 -8.82 -15.69
N ASN A 18 19.34 -9.26 -14.46
CA ASN A 18 19.20 -10.65 -14.09
C ASN A 18 17.70 -11.02 -14.28
N PRO A 19 17.36 -11.91 -15.24
CA PRO A 19 15.97 -12.22 -15.56
C PRO A 19 15.22 -12.83 -14.37
N LYS A 20 15.96 -13.34 -13.37
CA LYS A 20 15.40 -13.80 -12.10
C LYS A 20 14.74 -12.66 -11.32
N SER A 21 15.24 -11.43 -11.38
CA SER A 21 14.66 -10.29 -10.64
C SER A 21 13.26 -9.90 -11.16
N ALA A 22 13.06 -9.94 -12.49
CA ALA A 22 11.78 -9.63 -13.12
C ALA A 22 10.70 -10.69 -12.79
N GLY A 23 11.09 -11.94 -12.60
CA GLY A 23 10.19 -13.02 -12.17
C GLY A 23 9.58 -12.80 -10.79
N HIS A 24 10.38 -12.32 -9.83
CA HIS A 24 9.90 -12.07 -8.46
C HIS A 24 8.91 -10.91 -8.40
N TRP A 25 9.18 -9.82 -9.13
CA TRP A 25 8.25 -8.68 -9.21
C TRP A 25 6.94 -9.06 -9.89
N THR A 26 7.00 -9.83 -10.98
CA THR A 26 5.81 -10.34 -11.65
C THR A 26 4.97 -11.19 -10.70
N LEU A 27 5.59 -12.14 -10.00
CA LEU A 27 4.90 -12.98 -9.03
C LEU A 27 4.30 -12.15 -7.88
N PHE A 28 5.04 -11.18 -7.35
CA PHE A 28 4.56 -10.29 -6.29
C PHE A 28 3.35 -9.48 -6.74
N ILE A 29 3.40 -8.88 -7.94
CA ILE A 29 2.26 -8.16 -8.52
C ILE A 29 1.07 -9.09 -8.71
N LEU A 30 1.28 -10.31 -9.21
CA LEU A 30 0.20 -11.29 -9.36
C LEU A 30 -0.45 -11.65 -8.02
N ILE A 31 0.35 -11.79 -6.95
CA ILE A 31 -0.16 -12.04 -5.60
C ILE A 31 -1.01 -10.85 -5.12
N LEU A 32 -0.52 -9.61 -5.29
CA LEU A 32 -1.27 -8.41 -4.89
C LEU A 32 -2.57 -8.25 -5.69
N LEU A 33 -2.53 -8.50 -7.00
CA LEU A 33 -3.71 -8.46 -7.86
C LEU A 33 -4.72 -9.53 -7.47
N LEU A 34 -4.27 -10.75 -7.18
CA LEU A 34 -5.14 -11.82 -6.71
C LEU A 34 -5.76 -11.48 -5.35
N ALA A 35 -4.97 -10.96 -4.41
CA ALA A 35 -5.47 -10.53 -3.11
C ALA A 35 -6.51 -9.41 -3.24
N ALA A 36 -6.24 -8.40 -4.09
CA ALA A 36 -7.18 -7.33 -4.36
C ALA A 36 -8.46 -7.84 -5.02
N ALA A 37 -8.34 -8.73 -6.02
CA ALA A 37 -9.50 -9.33 -6.68
C ALA A 37 -10.38 -10.09 -5.68
N LEU A 38 -9.79 -10.90 -4.81
CA LEU A 38 -10.53 -11.62 -3.76
C LEU A 38 -11.16 -10.68 -2.74
N ARG A 39 -10.48 -9.59 -2.37
CA ARG A 39 -10.98 -8.59 -1.40
C ARG A 39 -12.13 -7.77 -1.95
N LEU A 40 -12.11 -7.45 -3.24
CA LEU A 40 -13.12 -6.63 -3.91
C LEU A 40 -14.25 -7.45 -4.53
N TYR A 41 -14.07 -8.77 -4.67
CA TYR A 41 -15.09 -9.65 -5.19
C TYR A 41 -16.34 -9.60 -4.32
N ARG A 42 -17.43 -9.11 -4.89
CA ARG A 42 -18.74 -8.95 -4.23
C ARG A 42 -18.73 -8.02 -3.01
N LEU A 43 -17.88 -7.00 -3.03
CA LEU A 43 -17.80 -6.01 -1.95
C LEU A 43 -19.14 -5.29 -1.65
N ASP A 44 -20.04 -5.23 -2.63
CA ASP A 44 -21.40 -4.68 -2.51
C ASP A 44 -22.36 -5.58 -1.72
N SER A 45 -22.06 -6.87 -1.57
CA SER A 45 -22.94 -7.85 -0.93
C SER A 45 -22.29 -8.68 0.19
N VAL A 46 -20.96 -8.64 0.34
CA VAL A 46 -20.22 -9.39 1.36
C VAL A 46 -19.05 -8.56 1.92
N PRO A 47 -18.96 -8.37 3.25
CA PRO A 47 -20.00 -8.64 4.25
C PRO A 47 -21.23 -7.73 4.05
N PRO A 48 -22.42 -8.13 4.52
CA PRO A 48 -23.63 -7.33 4.33
C PRO A 48 -23.61 -6.06 5.18
N GLY A 49 -23.43 -4.91 4.52
CA GLY A 49 -23.46 -3.60 5.15
C GLY A 49 -22.23 -3.31 6.02
N LEU A 50 -22.21 -2.10 6.59
CA LEU A 50 -21.17 -1.67 7.52
C LEU A 50 -21.52 -2.12 8.94
N THR A 51 -20.51 -2.55 9.69
CA THR A 51 -20.64 -2.71 11.14
C THR A 51 -20.80 -1.36 11.82
N HIS A 52 -21.16 -1.35 13.12
CA HIS A 52 -21.38 -0.10 13.87
C HIS A 52 -20.13 0.78 13.93
N ASP A 53 -18.97 0.15 14.11
CA ASP A 53 -17.67 0.79 14.11
C ASP A 53 -17.29 1.30 12.71
N GLU A 54 -17.43 0.48 11.68
CA GLU A 54 -17.15 0.87 10.28
C GLU A 54 -18.03 2.05 9.83
N ALA A 55 -19.32 2.02 10.17
CA ALA A 55 -20.25 3.11 9.86
C ALA A 55 -19.89 4.40 10.62
N GLY A 56 -19.46 4.30 11.88
CA GLY A 56 -19.04 5.44 12.68
C GLY A 56 -17.80 6.13 12.09
N HIS A 57 -16.76 5.36 11.77
CA HIS A 57 -15.55 5.87 11.09
C HIS A 57 -15.88 6.48 9.73
N GLY A 58 -16.73 5.83 8.94
CA GLY A 58 -17.17 6.38 7.65
C GLY A 58 -17.90 7.71 7.78
N HIS A 59 -18.78 7.84 8.78
CA HIS A 59 -19.50 9.08 9.06
C HIS A 59 -18.56 10.24 9.40
N ASP A 60 -17.65 10.02 10.34
CA ASP A 60 -16.74 11.06 10.84
C ASP A 60 -15.68 11.42 9.78
N GLY A 61 -15.17 10.43 9.05
CA GLY A 61 -14.30 10.65 7.89
C GLY A 61 -14.95 11.52 6.79
N ILE A 62 -16.24 11.32 6.51
CA ILE A 62 -17.00 12.18 5.58
C ILE A 62 -17.13 13.61 6.13
N ALA A 63 -17.37 13.77 7.43
CA ALA A 63 -17.44 15.09 8.04
C ALA A 63 -16.10 15.83 7.93
N ILE A 64 -14.98 15.13 8.20
CA ILE A 64 -13.62 15.64 8.06
C ILE A 64 -13.32 16.03 6.61
N LEU A 65 -13.68 15.18 5.65
CA LEU A 65 -13.50 15.47 4.22
C LEU A 65 -14.27 16.73 3.80
N ARG A 66 -15.43 16.99 4.41
CA ARG A 66 -16.24 18.20 4.21
C ARG A 66 -15.75 19.43 4.98
N GLY A 67 -14.62 19.32 5.67
CA GLY A 67 -13.95 20.44 6.34
C GLY A 67 -14.21 20.54 7.84
N ALA A 68 -14.98 19.61 8.44
CA ALA A 68 -15.09 19.56 9.89
C ALA A 68 -13.72 19.24 10.51
N ARG A 69 -13.41 19.87 11.63
CA ARG A 69 -12.19 19.60 12.40
C ARG A 69 -12.54 19.37 13.87
N PRO A 70 -13.29 18.29 14.17
CA PRO A 70 -13.64 17.97 15.55
C PRO A 70 -12.38 17.70 16.37
N ILE A 71 -12.40 18.13 17.63
CA ILE A 71 -11.43 17.76 18.65
C ILE A 71 -11.93 16.58 19.50
N TYR A 72 -13.18 16.16 19.29
CA TYR A 72 -13.83 15.02 19.94
C TYR A 72 -14.98 14.53 19.04
N GLU A 73 -15.06 13.22 18.85
CA GLU A 73 -16.11 12.55 18.06
C GLU A 73 -17.11 11.91 19.00
N THR A 74 -18.37 12.31 18.91
CA THR A 74 -19.44 11.76 19.77
C THR A 74 -20.03 10.45 19.24
N VAL A 75 -19.75 10.12 17.98
CA VAL A 75 -20.17 8.87 17.35
C VAL A 75 -19.26 7.73 17.83
N GLY A 76 -19.79 6.50 17.95
CA GLY A 76 -18.97 5.35 18.33
C GLY A 76 -18.45 5.40 19.78
N TYR A 77 -19.32 5.69 20.74
CA TYR A 77 -19.03 5.74 22.18
C TYR A 77 -18.14 6.88 22.68
N GLY A 78 -17.91 7.90 21.84
CA GLY A 78 -17.16 9.08 22.27
C GLY A 78 -15.66 8.82 22.23
N ARG A 79 -14.96 9.36 21.23
CA ARG A 79 -13.56 9.03 20.96
C ARG A 79 -12.74 10.23 20.52
N GLU A 80 -11.42 10.04 20.58
CA GLU A 80 -10.46 11.01 20.06
C GLU A 80 -10.40 10.95 18.53
N PRO A 81 -10.29 12.10 17.84
CA PRO A 81 -10.43 12.17 16.38
C PRO A 81 -9.18 11.72 15.61
N LEU A 82 -8.12 11.30 16.31
CA LEU A 82 -6.88 10.88 15.66
C LEU A 82 -7.09 9.64 14.76
N TYR A 83 -8.02 8.76 15.13
CA TYR A 83 -8.37 7.56 14.36
C TYR A 83 -8.85 7.86 12.95
N ASP A 84 -9.48 9.02 12.74
CA ASP A 84 -10.08 9.39 11.44
C ASP A 84 -9.24 10.45 10.69
N TYR A 85 -8.15 10.97 11.30
CA TYR A 85 -7.23 11.91 10.66
C TYR A 85 -5.99 11.27 10.01
N VAL A 86 -5.56 10.09 10.45
CA VAL A 86 -4.28 9.45 10.08
C VAL A 86 -4.52 8.10 9.44
#